data_AF-A0A7Y0JRW5-F1
#
_entry.id   AF-A0A7Y0JRW5-F1
#
_cell.length_a   1.000
_cell.length_b   1.000
_cell.length_c   1.000
_cell.angle_alpha   90.00
_cell.angle_beta   90.00
_cell.angle_gamma   90.00
#
_symmetry.space_group_name_H-M   'P 1'
#
loop_
_entity.id
_entity.type
_entity.pdbx_description
1 polymer ?
#
loop_
_entity_poly.entity_id
_entity_poly.type
_entity_poly.pdbx_seq_one_letter_code
_entity_poly.pdbx_strand_id
1 'polypeptide(L)'
;MDLRGIVADKCSHYSPFGSGLAFAQNGSSTVVAAEGFWTANKDLLALIVSLAALLFSIVATSQNIRATRKIAEDAADNAAAMARTATYQRIHELLVDSKAAAGRRHLFQAAAANNFPRLGDPGWDEINYSLALYDTMAGYLARGQVDKAVVMDAWHHPLANIAAPVRAFMAHRRGENVRQPWAHLMELLAAAERHRCTCPTIGD
;
A
#
# COMPACT_ATOMS: atom_id res chain seq x y z
N MET A 1 -19.04 16.82 -20.67
CA MET A 1 -18.07 15.96 -19.95
C MET A 1 -18.88 15.11 -18.99
N ASP A 2 -19.03 13.85 -19.38
CA ASP A 2 -19.91 12.86 -18.79
C ASP A 2 -19.19 12.17 -17.63
N LEU A 3 -19.64 12.48 -16.41
CA LEU A 3 -19.09 11.94 -15.18
C LEU A 3 -19.83 10.65 -14.86
N ARG A 4 -19.21 9.54 -15.25
CA ARG A 4 -19.14 8.27 -14.51
C ARG A 4 -20.42 7.94 -13.74
N GLY A 5 -21.31 7.25 -14.43
CA GLY A 5 -22.12 6.23 -13.81
C GLY A 5 -21.27 5.13 -13.16
N ILE A 6 -21.97 4.31 -12.38
CA ILE A 6 -21.54 3.04 -11.77
C ILE A 6 -20.83 3.21 -10.41
N VAL A 7 -21.62 3.54 -9.39
CA VAL A 7 -21.60 2.73 -8.16
C VAL A 7 -23.05 2.39 -7.85
N ALA A 8 -23.43 1.17 -8.21
CA ALA A 8 -24.70 0.60 -7.85
C ALA A 8 -24.74 0.41 -6.34
N ASP A 9 -25.62 1.17 -5.67
CA ASP A 9 -26.11 0.87 -4.34
C ASP A 9 -26.78 -0.51 -4.36
N LYS A 10 -26.01 -1.55 -4.01
CA LYS A 10 -26.58 -2.81 -3.57
C LYS A 10 -27.02 -2.63 -2.13
N CYS A 11 -28.26 -2.17 -1.97
CA CYS A 11 -29.06 -2.42 -0.77
C CYS A 11 -28.99 -3.91 -0.45
N SER A 12 -28.30 -4.23 0.65
CA SER A 12 -28.21 -5.59 1.18
C SER A 12 -29.60 -6.00 1.66
N HIS A 13 -30.24 -6.88 0.88
CA HIS A 13 -31.49 -7.52 1.22
C HIS A 13 -31.35 -8.30 2.54
N TYR A 14 -32.06 -7.82 3.55
CA TYR A 14 -32.41 -8.56 4.75
C TYR A 14 -33.24 -9.78 4.34
N SER A 15 -32.67 -10.98 4.45
CA SER A 15 -33.41 -12.24 4.28
C SER A 15 -33.89 -12.71 5.65
N PRO A 16 -35.21 -12.83 5.91
CA PRO A 16 -35.70 -13.54 7.07
C PRO A 16 -35.53 -15.04 6.80
N PHE A 17 -34.61 -15.70 7.51
CA PHE A 17 -34.57 -17.16 7.58
C PHE A 17 -35.79 -17.65 8.35
N GLY A 18 -36.89 -17.84 7.62
CA GLY A 18 -38.09 -18.55 8.05
C GLY A 18 -38.33 -19.71 7.09
N SER A 19 -37.56 -20.79 7.24
CA SER A 19 -37.86 -22.07 6.58
C SER A 19 -38.28 -23.06 7.65
N GLY A 20 -39.58 -23.33 7.70
CA GLY A 20 -40.16 -24.42 8.48
C GLY A 20 -39.65 -25.75 7.96
N LEU A 21 -38.86 -26.43 8.77
CA LEU A 21 -38.60 -27.86 8.61
C LEU A 21 -39.78 -28.61 9.23
N ALA A 22 -40.67 -29.09 8.37
CA ALA A 22 -41.67 -30.10 8.71
C ALA A 22 -40.92 -31.39 9.09
N PHE A 23 -40.95 -31.72 10.38
CA PHE A 23 -40.47 -32.99 10.90
C PHE A 23 -41.47 -34.09 10.52
N ALA A 24 -41.11 -34.91 9.52
CA ALA A 24 -41.78 -36.18 9.29
C ALA A 24 -41.39 -37.15 10.42
N GLN A 25 -42.33 -37.42 11.33
CA GLN A 25 -42.24 -38.54 12.26
C GLN A 25 -42.39 -39.83 11.45
N ASN A 26 -41.27 -40.52 11.21
CA ASN A 26 -41.27 -41.85 10.64
C ASN A 26 -40.88 -42.88 11.70
N GLY A 27 -41.64 -43.97 11.70
CA GLY A 27 -41.87 -44.84 12.84
C GLY A 27 -40.68 -45.64 13.34
N SER A 28 -40.83 -45.95 14.62
CA SER A 28 -40.10 -46.91 15.46
C SER A 28 -39.88 -48.25 14.79
N SER A 29 -38.70 -48.84 15.01
CA SER A 29 -38.52 -50.19 15.60
C SER A 29 -37.08 -50.65 15.38
N THR A 30 -36.21 -50.50 16.39
CA THR A 30 -34.99 -51.31 16.68
C THR A 30 -34.14 -50.63 17.77
N VAL A 31 -34.73 -50.28 18.93
CA VAL A 31 -33.96 -49.78 20.09
C VAL A 31 -34.45 -50.49 21.35
N VAL A 32 -34.28 -51.81 21.43
CA VAL A 32 -34.62 -52.56 22.66
C VAL A 32 -33.41 -53.32 23.23
N ALA A 33 -32.30 -53.42 22.48
CA ALA A 33 -31.09 -54.07 22.97
C ALA A 33 -30.04 -53.12 23.59
N ALA A 34 -30.10 -51.80 23.32
CA ALA A 34 -29.06 -50.86 23.74
C ALA A 34 -29.26 -50.27 25.16
N GLU A 35 -30.48 -50.26 25.70
CA GLU A 35 -30.77 -49.57 26.98
C GLU A 35 -30.19 -50.27 28.23
N GLY A 36 -29.99 -51.59 28.18
CA GLY A 36 -29.45 -52.36 29.31
C GLY A 36 -27.94 -52.17 29.53
N PHE A 37 -27.17 -51.87 28.47
CA PHE A 37 -25.71 -51.80 28.56
C PHE A 37 -25.21 -50.46 29.15
N TRP A 38 -25.81 -49.34 28.73
CA TRP A 38 -25.39 -48.00 29.14
C TRP A 38 -25.84 -47.63 30.56
N THR A 39 -26.96 -48.19 31.01
CA THR A 39 -27.46 -48.01 32.37
C THR A 39 -26.59 -48.70 33.41
N ALA A 40 -25.93 -49.81 33.05
CA ALA A 40 -24.96 -50.52 33.89
C ALA A 40 -23.56 -49.87 33.91
N ASN A 41 -23.18 -49.09 32.90
CA ASN A 41 -21.83 -48.52 32.74
C ASN A 41 -21.84 -46.98 32.63
N LYS A 42 -22.48 -46.29 33.58
CA LYS A 42 -22.64 -44.82 33.58
C LYS A 42 -21.32 -44.06 33.60
N ASP A 43 -20.32 -44.58 34.32
CA ASP A 43 -19.01 -43.94 34.44
C ASP A 43 -18.25 -43.93 33.10
N LEU A 44 -18.39 -45.00 32.31
CA LEU A 44 -17.79 -45.09 30.98
C LEU A 44 -18.44 -44.08 30.02
N LEU A 45 -19.77 -43.95 30.06
CA LEU A 45 -20.49 -42.96 29.25
C LEU A 45 -20.06 -41.53 29.61
N ALA A 46 -19.96 -41.20 30.91
CA ALA A 46 -19.51 -39.89 31.37
C ALA A 46 -18.10 -39.57 30.87
N LEU A 47 -17.18 -40.54 30.95
CA LEU A 47 -15.81 -40.40 30.47
C LEU A 47 -15.75 -40.15 28.95
N ILE A 48 -16.57 -40.86 28.15
CA ILE A 48 -16.66 -40.65 26.71
C ILE A 48 -17.16 -39.23 26.40
N VAL A 49 -18.20 -38.77 27.09
CA VAL A 49 -18.76 -37.42 26.88
C VAL A 49 -17.75 -36.34 27.25
N SER A 50 -17.03 -36.48 28.37
CA SER A 50 -15.99 -35.52 28.76
C SER A 50 -14.82 -35.48 27.77
N LEU A 51 -14.38 -36.64 27.27
CA LEU A 51 -13.35 -36.72 26.23
C LEU A 51 -13.80 -36.07 24.92
N ALA A 52 -15.04 -36.34 24.50
CA ALA A 52 -15.60 -35.71 23.30
C ALA A 52 -15.65 -34.18 23.46
N ALA A 53 -16.16 -33.68 24.59
CA ALA A 53 -16.22 -32.25 24.87
C ALA A 53 -14.83 -31.59 24.87
N LEU A 54 -13.82 -32.25 25.43
CA LEU A 54 -12.43 -31.77 25.41
C LEU A 54 -11.90 -31.70 23.97
N LEU A 55 -12.10 -32.74 23.16
CA LEU A 55 -11.69 -32.76 21.76
C LEU A 55 -12.37 -31.65 20.95
N PHE A 56 -13.68 -31.45 21.14
CA PHE A 56 -14.42 -30.36 20.50
C PHE A 56 -13.86 -28.98 20.91
N SER A 57 -13.55 -28.78 22.20
CA SER A 57 -12.96 -27.53 22.69
C SER A 57 -11.57 -27.27 22.09
N ILE A 58 -10.72 -28.29 21.98
CA ILE A 58 -9.39 -28.18 21.37
C ILE A 58 -9.52 -27.83 19.88
N VAL A 59 -10.41 -28.51 19.16
CA VAL A 59 -10.64 -28.25 17.72
C VAL A 59 -11.15 -26.83 17.51
N ALA A 60 -12.18 -26.41 18.24
CA ALA A 60 -12.74 -25.05 18.15
C ALA A 60 -11.68 -23.98 18.47
N THR A 61 -10.89 -24.19 19.52
CA THR A 61 -9.77 -23.31 19.88
C THR A 61 -8.73 -23.23 18.75
N SER A 62 -8.37 -24.37 18.16
CA SER A 62 -7.38 -24.41 17.07
C SER A 62 -7.88 -23.68 15.81
N GLN A 63 -9.16 -23.82 15.48
CA GLN A 63 -9.79 -23.14 14.35
C GLN A 63 -9.84 -21.62 14.60
N ASN A 64 -10.22 -21.20 15.80
CA ASN A 64 -10.23 -19.79 16.19
C ASN A 64 -8.83 -19.18 16.09
N ILE A 65 -7.80 -19.85 16.60
CA ILE A 65 -6.40 -19.36 16.51
C ILE A 65 -5.96 -19.21 15.05
N ARG A 66 -6.28 -20.18 14.18
CA ARG A 66 -5.95 -20.10 12.74
C ARG A 66 -6.67 -18.94 12.06
N ALA A 67 -7.96 -18.76 12.35
CA ALA A 67 -8.73 -17.63 11.82
C ALA A 67 -8.17 -16.28 12.30
N THR A 68 -7.85 -16.15 13.58
CA THR A 68 -7.25 -14.93 14.14
C THR A 68 -5.88 -14.62 13.51
N ARG A 69 -5.03 -15.63 13.28
CA ARG A 69 -3.75 -15.42 12.59
C ARG A 69 -3.93 -14.86 11.19
N LYS A 70 -4.84 -15.44 10.40
CA LYS A 70 -5.13 -14.95 9.06
C LYS A 70 -5.64 -13.50 9.08
N ILE A 71 -6.56 -13.17 9.99
CA ILE A 71 -7.07 -11.79 10.15
C ILE A 71 -5.93 -10.83 10.53
N ALA A 72 -5.01 -11.25 11.41
CA ALA A 72 -3.88 -10.44 11.82
C ALA A 72 -2.88 -10.20 10.69
N GLU A 73 -2.60 -11.23 9.88
CA GLU A 73 -1.75 -11.13 8.67
C GLU A 73 -2.39 -10.19 7.64
N ASP A 74 -3.67 -10.41 7.29
CA ASP A 74 -4.41 -9.56 6.37
C ASP A 74 -4.47 -8.10 6.88
N ALA A 75 -4.65 -7.90 8.20
CA ALA A 75 -4.65 -6.57 8.79
C ALA A 75 -3.27 -5.90 8.73
N ALA A 76 -2.19 -6.64 8.95
CA ALA A 76 -0.83 -6.13 8.85
C ALA A 76 -0.48 -5.72 7.42
N ASP A 77 -0.85 -6.53 6.43
CA ASP A 77 -0.63 -6.22 5.01
C ASP A 77 -1.42 -4.99 4.55
N ASN A 78 -2.69 -4.89 4.98
CA ASN A 78 -3.52 -3.71 4.70
C ASN A 78 -2.96 -2.46 5.38
N ALA A 79 -2.52 -2.55 6.63
CA ALA A 79 -1.90 -1.43 7.35
C ALA A 79 -0.61 -0.97 6.66
N ALA A 80 0.23 -1.91 6.20
CA ALA A 80 1.43 -1.59 5.44
C ALA A 80 1.11 -0.90 4.11
N ALA A 81 0.08 -1.36 3.39
CA ALA A 81 -0.37 -0.72 2.15
C ALA A 81 -0.89 0.71 2.40
N MET A 82 -1.71 0.91 3.43
CA MET A 82 -2.19 2.23 3.83
C MET A 82 -1.04 3.18 4.20
N ALA A 83 -0.05 2.70 4.95
CA ALA A 83 1.12 3.48 5.33
C ALA A 83 1.96 3.92 4.12
N ARG A 84 2.12 3.06 3.12
CA ARG A 84 2.82 3.41 1.86
C ARG A 84 2.07 4.50 1.10
N THR A 85 0.74 4.37 0.96
CA THR A 85 -0.10 5.38 0.30
C THR A 85 -0.06 6.72 1.02
N ALA A 86 -0.18 6.73 2.36
CA ALA A 86 -0.11 7.95 3.15
C ALA A 86 1.27 8.63 3.04
N THR A 87 2.34 7.83 3.02
CA THR A 87 3.71 8.34 2.81
C THR A 87 3.84 9.01 1.44
N TYR A 88 3.33 8.36 0.38
CA TYR A 88 3.31 8.93 -0.96
C TYR A 88 2.53 10.25 -1.03
N GLN A 89 1.31 10.29 -0.47
CA GLN A 89 0.47 11.49 -0.46
C GLN A 89 1.18 12.68 0.19
N ARG A 90 1.79 12.46 1.36
CA ARG A 90 2.54 13.51 2.06
C ARG A 90 3.72 14.04 1.23
N ILE A 91 4.48 13.16 0.59
CA ILE A 91 5.61 13.58 -0.26
C ILE A 91 5.10 14.30 -1.50
N HIS A 92 4.02 13.81 -2.11
CA HIS A 92 3.39 14.44 -3.26
C HIS A 92 2.97 15.87 -2.94
N GLU A 93 2.27 16.09 -1.82
CA GLU A 93 1.89 17.43 -1.33
C GLU A 93 3.09 18.35 -1.18
N LEU A 94 4.19 17.87 -0.57
CA LEU A 94 5.42 18.65 -0.44
C LEU A 94 6.09 18.97 -1.79
N LEU A 95 6.04 18.04 -2.74
CA LEU A 95 6.59 18.25 -4.08
C LEU A 95 5.75 19.25 -4.89
N VAL A 96 4.44 19.29 -4.72
CA VAL A 96 3.58 20.25 -5.43
C VAL A 96 3.45 21.59 -4.71
N ASP A 97 4.00 21.73 -3.49
CA ASP A 97 4.04 22.99 -2.77
C ASP A 97 4.70 24.12 -3.59
N SER A 98 4.21 25.34 -3.37
CA SER A 98 4.65 26.55 -4.08
C SER A 98 6.15 26.81 -3.97
N LYS A 99 6.78 26.54 -2.82
CA LYS A 99 8.23 26.72 -2.63
C LYS A 99 9.03 25.69 -3.44
N ALA A 100 8.58 24.44 -3.46
CA ALA A 100 9.21 23.40 -4.26
C ALA A 100 9.06 23.69 -5.77
N ALA A 101 7.88 24.18 -6.18
CA ALA A 101 7.62 24.60 -7.55
C ALA A 101 8.50 25.80 -7.99
N ALA A 102 8.67 26.80 -7.11
CA ALA A 102 9.58 27.93 -7.36
C ALA A 102 11.03 27.46 -7.54
N GLY A 103 11.52 26.57 -6.66
CA GLY A 103 12.85 25.97 -6.79
C GLY A 103 13.07 25.24 -8.11
N ARG A 104 12.08 24.45 -8.57
CA ARG A 104 12.14 23.81 -9.89
C ARG A 104 12.18 24.83 -11.02
N ARG A 105 11.34 25.87 -10.96
CA ARG A 105 11.33 26.93 -11.97
C ARG A 105 12.69 27.62 -12.06
N HIS A 106 13.27 27.99 -10.92
CA HIS A 106 14.61 28.58 -10.86
C HIS A 106 15.68 27.64 -11.41
N LEU A 107 15.61 26.34 -11.11
CA LEU A 107 16.53 25.35 -11.70
C LEU A 107 16.46 25.35 -13.23
N PHE A 108 15.25 25.28 -13.82
CA PHE A 108 15.07 25.28 -15.27
C PHE A 108 15.55 26.58 -15.91
N GLN A 109 15.21 27.74 -15.32
CA GLN A 109 15.62 29.05 -15.83
C GLN A 109 17.15 29.22 -15.77
N ALA A 110 17.77 28.85 -14.66
CA ALA A 110 19.21 28.90 -14.48
C ALA A 110 19.95 27.97 -15.45
N ALA A 111 19.43 26.75 -15.66
CA ALA A 111 19.99 25.80 -16.61
C ALA A 111 19.87 26.33 -18.05
N ALA A 112 18.73 26.90 -18.43
CA ALA A 112 18.52 27.48 -19.76
C ALA A 112 19.43 28.70 -20.02
N ALA A 113 19.65 29.53 -19.01
CA ALA A 113 20.54 30.68 -19.09
C ALA A 113 22.03 30.33 -18.90
N ASN A 114 22.35 29.06 -18.58
CA ASN A 114 23.68 28.62 -18.14
C ASN A 114 24.27 29.51 -17.03
N ASN A 115 23.43 29.97 -16.10
CA ASN A 115 23.79 30.89 -15.03
C ASN A 115 23.11 30.44 -13.73
N PHE A 116 23.78 29.58 -12.99
CA PHE A 116 23.30 29.10 -11.69
C PHE A 116 23.61 30.09 -10.57
N PRO A 117 22.71 30.22 -9.57
CA PRO A 117 22.97 31.04 -8.39
C PRO A 117 24.23 30.54 -7.65
N ARG A 118 24.90 31.44 -6.92
CA ARG A 118 26.04 31.10 -6.06
C ARG A 118 25.55 30.61 -4.71
N LEU A 119 26.45 29.98 -3.95
CA LEU A 119 26.19 29.58 -2.57
C LEU A 119 25.79 30.81 -1.74
N GLY A 120 24.63 30.73 -1.07
CA GLY A 120 24.08 31.82 -0.25
C GLY A 120 23.06 32.72 -0.97
N ASP A 121 22.92 32.61 -2.29
CA ASP A 121 21.85 33.30 -3.01
C ASP A 121 20.48 32.63 -2.71
N PRO A 122 19.38 33.38 -2.60
CA PRO A 122 18.06 32.79 -2.33
C PRO A 122 17.65 31.70 -3.34
N GLY A 123 17.99 31.89 -4.62
CA GLY A 123 17.72 30.91 -5.67
C GLY A 123 18.48 29.59 -5.47
N TRP A 124 19.66 29.61 -4.84
CA TRP A 124 20.39 28.40 -4.50
C TRP A 124 19.62 27.55 -3.50
N ASP A 125 19.12 28.17 -2.43
CA ASP A 125 18.41 27.47 -1.36
C ASP A 125 17.08 26.89 -1.84
N GLU A 126 16.36 27.62 -2.69
CA GLU A 126 15.11 27.12 -3.29
C GLU A 126 15.34 25.93 -4.22
N ILE A 127 16.38 25.97 -5.06
CA ILE A 127 16.76 24.82 -5.90
C ILE A 127 17.11 23.64 -4.99
N ASN A 128 17.98 23.82 -4.00
CA ASN A 128 18.39 22.75 -3.09
C ASN A 128 17.21 22.18 -2.29
N TYR A 129 16.27 23.01 -1.84
CA TYR A 129 15.05 22.57 -1.19
C TYR A 129 14.23 21.64 -2.10
N SER A 130 14.00 22.04 -3.35
CA SER A 130 13.24 21.22 -4.31
C SER A 130 13.93 19.89 -4.61
N LEU A 131 15.26 19.88 -4.72
CA LEU A 131 16.04 18.67 -5.02
C LEU A 131 16.18 17.75 -3.81
N ALA A 132 16.23 18.30 -2.60
CA ALA A 132 16.18 17.52 -1.36
C ALA A 132 14.86 16.75 -1.22
N LEU A 133 13.73 17.31 -1.66
CA LEU A 133 12.45 16.60 -1.68
C LEU A 133 12.45 15.44 -2.67
N TYR A 134 13.03 15.63 -3.87
CA TYR A 134 13.18 14.52 -4.82
C TYR A 134 14.13 13.43 -4.33
N ASP A 135 15.26 13.78 -3.72
CA ASP A 135 16.18 12.81 -3.11
C ASP A 135 15.51 12.06 -1.95
N THR A 136 14.69 12.75 -1.15
CA THR A 136 13.87 12.14 -0.09
C THR A 136 12.86 11.15 -0.66
N MET A 137 12.12 11.53 -1.72
CA MET A 137 11.22 10.62 -2.43
C MET A 137 11.96 9.39 -2.95
N ALA A 138 13.13 9.59 -3.57
CA ALA A 138 13.95 8.51 -4.07
C ALA A 138 14.43 7.57 -2.95
N GLY A 139 14.80 8.11 -1.79
CA GLY A 139 15.15 7.32 -0.61
C GLY A 139 13.97 6.49 -0.08
N TYR A 140 12.76 7.04 -0.09
CA TYR A 140 11.55 6.29 0.28
C TYR A 140 11.22 5.17 -0.71
N LEU A 141 11.43 5.39 -2.01
CA LEU A 141 11.33 4.36 -3.03
C LEU A 141 12.35 3.24 -2.83
N ALA A 142 13.61 3.59 -2.56
CA ALA A 142 14.68 2.62 -2.35
C ALA A 142 14.42 1.70 -1.15
N ARG A 143 13.69 2.19 -0.13
CA ARG A 143 13.30 1.41 1.07
C ARG A 143 11.95 0.70 0.94
N GLY A 144 11.27 0.77 -0.22
CA GLY A 144 9.94 0.18 -0.39
C GLY A 144 8.84 0.84 0.45
N GLN A 145 9.08 2.03 0.98
CA GLN A 145 8.12 2.81 1.76
C GLN A 145 7.11 3.55 0.87
N VAL A 146 7.44 3.69 -0.41
CA VAL A 146 6.56 4.19 -1.47
C VAL A 146 6.62 3.22 -2.64
N ASP A 147 5.49 2.97 -3.27
CA ASP A 147 5.43 2.12 -4.47
C ASP A 147 6.05 2.84 -5.68
N LYS A 148 7.06 2.20 -6.28
CA LYS A 148 7.75 2.70 -7.47
C LYS A 148 6.81 2.83 -8.66
N ALA A 149 5.86 1.92 -8.84
CA ALA A 149 4.92 1.98 -9.96
C ALA A 149 4.08 3.25 -9.88
N VAL A 150 3.56 3.58 -8.68
CA VAL A 150 2.77 4.80 -8.43
C VAL A 150 3.58 6.06 -8.72
N VAL A 151 4.84 6.13 -8.28
CA VAL A 151 5.69 7.30 -8.56
C VAL A 151 6.03 7.41 -10.04
N MET A 152 6.37 6.32 -10.71
CA MET A 152 6.70 6.37 -12.14
C MET A 152 5.47 6.78 -12.96
N ASP A 153 4.29 6.25 -12.66
CA ASP A 153 3.05 6.61 -13.34
C ASP A 153 2.79 8.13 -13.26
N ALA A 154 2.88 8.70 -12.05
CA ALA A 154 2.57 10.11 -11.82
C ALA A 154 3.71 11.09 -12.18
N TRP A 155 4.98 10.69 -12.01
CA TRP A 155 6.12 11.62 -12.01
C TRP A 155 7.20 11.33 -13.05
N HIS A 156 7.13 10.25 -13.84
CA HIS A 156 8.23 9.94 -14.75
C HIS A 156 8.53 11.07 -15.74
N HIS A 157 7.52 11.74 -16.31
CA HIS A 157 7.73 12.86 -17.24
C HIS A 157 8.43 14.05 -16.58
N PRO A 158 7.93 14.63 -15.45
CA PRO A 158 8.66 15.67 -14.73
C PRO A 158 10.09 15.25 -14.35
N LEU A 159 10.29 14.01 -13.90
CA LEU A 159 11.59 13.49 -13.50
C LEU A 159 12.55 13.34 -14.69
N ALA A 160 12.08 12.86 -15.83
CA ALA A 160 12.89 12.78 -17.04
C ALA A 160 13.28 14.19 -17.53
N ASN A 161 12.33 15.12 -17.53
CA ASN A 161 12.57 16.50 -17.99
C ASN A 161 13.56 17.27 -17.09
N ILE A 162 13.56 17.02 -15.78
CA ILE A 162 14.45 17.72 -14.84
C ILE A 162 15.87 17.12 -14.81
N ALA A 163 16.09 15.94 -15.39
CA ALA A 163 17.34 15.21 -15.26
C ALA A 163 18.57 16.00 -15.76
N ALA A 164 18.47 16.63 -16.94
CA ALA A 164 19.57 17.45 -17.48
C ALA A 164 19.86 18.72 -16.65
N PRO A 165 18.86 19.55 -16.29
CA PRO A 165 19.06 20.67 -15.36
C PRO A 165 19.68 20.27 -14.02
N VAL A 166 19.24 19.15 -13.41
CA VAL A 166 19.82 18.63 -12.17
C VAL A 166 21.30 18.31 -12.35
N ARG A 167 21.67 17.59 -13.42
CA ARG A 167 23.08 17.26 -13.70
C ARG A 167 23.94 18.51 -13.87
N ALA A 168 23.44 19.52 -14.56
CA ALA A 168 24.14 20.79 -14.74
C ALA A 168 24.33 21.52 -13.40
N PHE A 169 23.29 21.58 -12.57
CA PHE A 169 23.40 22.15 -11.22
C PHE A 169 24.36 21.36 -10.32
N MET A 170 24.35 20.03 -10.39
CA MET A 170 25.30 19.18 -9.65
C MET A 170 26.76 19.38 -10.10
N ALA A 171 26.99 19.69 -11.38
CA ALA A 171 28.31 20.10 -11.85
C ALA A 171 28.72 21.47 -11.28
N HIS A 172 27.81 22.44 -11.29
CA HIS A 172 28.01 23.77 -10.68
C HIS A 172 28.33 23.67 -9.17
N ARG A 173 27.56 22.89 -8.40
CA ARG A 173 27.79 22.67 -6.96
C ARG A 173 29.18 22.13 -6.62
N ARG A 174 29.74 21.27 -7.49
CA ARG A 174 31.11 20.75 -7.32
C ARG A 174 32.15 21.86 -7.46
N GLY A 175 31.92 22.84 -8.34
CA GLY A 175 32.76 24.04 -8.46
C GLY A 175 32.73 24.91 -7.21
N GLU A 176 31.60 24.94 -6.51
CA GLU A 176 31.40 25.64 -5.23
C GLU A 176 31.88 24.85 -4.00
N ASN A 177 32.65 23.75 -4.19
CA ASN A 177 33.16 22.88 -3.12
C ASN A 177 32.11 22.20 -2.23
N VAL A 178 30.85 22.07 -2.67
CA VAL A 178 29.79 21.40 -1.90
C VAL A 178 29.75 19.90 -2.23
N ARG A 179 30.11 19.06 -1.25
CA ARG A 179 30.15 17.59 -1.40
C ARG A 179 28.86 16.94 -0.88
N GLN A 180 27.81 16.91 -1.70
CA GLN A 180 26.57 16.19 -1.39
C GLN A 180 26.03 15.52 -2.66
N PRO A 181 26.29 14.21 -2.88
CA PRO A 181 26.11 13.58 -4.18
C PRO A 181 24.65 13.32 -4.59
N TRP A 182 23.66 13.45 -3.69
CA TRP A 182 22.23 13.11 -3.93
C TRP A 182 22.06 11.81 -4.73
N ALA A 183 22.64 10.72 -4.22
CA ALA A 183 22.76 9.46 -4.95
C ALA A 183 21.39 8.88 -5.32
N HIS A 184 20.43 8.91 -4.39
CA HIS A 184 19.08 8.39 -4.64
C HIS A 184 18.36 9.20 -5.72
N LEU A 185 18.47 10.53 -5.70
CA LEU A 185 17.96 11.38 -6.77
C LEU A 185 18.52 10.96 -8.13
N MET A 186 19.84 10.78 -8.24
CA MET A 186 20.48 10.43 -9.51
C MET A 186 20.00 9.06 -10.04
N GLU A 187 19.80 8.08 -9.16
CA GLU A 187 19.22 6.78 -9.51
C GLU A 187 17.77 6.90 -9.97
N LEU A 188 16.97 7.72 -9.28
CA LEU A 188 15.59 7.99 -9.63
C LEU A 188 15.45 8.64 -11.01
N LEU A 189 16.27 9.65 -11.29
CA LEU A 189 16.29 10.34 -12.60
C LEU A 189 16.65 9.36 -13.71
N ALA A 190 17.66 8.53 -13.50
CA ALA A 190 18.05 7.52 -14.47
C ALA A 190 16.96 6.45 -14.68
N ALA A 191 16.21 6.09 -13.63
CA ALA A 191 15.06 5.20 -13.75
C ALA A 191 13.91 5.85 -14.53
N ALA A 192 13.64 7.14 -14.31
CA ALA A 192 12.60 7.88 -15.01
C ALA A 192 12.91 8.04 -16.51
N GLU A 193 14.15 8.35 -16.89
CA GLU A 193 14.57 8.44 -18.29
C GLU A 193 14.45 7.12 -19.06
N ARG A 194 14.61 5.98 -18.36
CA ARG A 194 14.43 4.63 -18.94
C ARG A 194 12.98 4.16 -18.93
N HIS A 195 12.10 4.86 -18.22
CA HIS A 195 10.70 4.46 -18.10
C HIS A 195 9.98 4.69 -19.43
N ARG A 196 9.42 3.64 -20.01
CA ARG A 196 8.62 3.72 -21.23
C ARG A 196 7.16 3.87 -20.83
N CYS A 197 6.55 5.02 -21.12
CA CYS A 197 5.12 5.17 -20.95
C CYS A 197 4.36 4.74 -22.20
N THR A 198 3.16 4.19 -22.00
CA THR A 198 2.16 4.01 -23.05
C THR A 198 1.24 5.23 -23.06
N CYS A 199 1.84 6.43 -23.13
CA CYS A 199 1.08 7.65 -23.15
C CYS A 199 0.34 7.77 -24.49
N PRO A 200 -0.92 8.25 -24.51
CA PRO A 200 -1.59 8.57 -25.76
C PRO A 200 -0.74 9.60 -26.50
N THR A 201 -0.25 9.25 -27.68
CA THR A 201 0.26 10.26 -28.62
C THR A 201 -0.94 11.10 -28.99
N ILE A 202 -0.97 12.36 -28.58
CA ILE A 202 -1.95 13.32 -29.09
C ILE A 202 -1.66 13.36 -30.59
N GLY A 203 -2.54 12.74 -31.39
CA GLY A 203 -2.40 12.67 -32.83
C GLY A 203 -2.30 14.07 -33.40
N ASP A 204 -1.31 14.27 -34.25
CA ASP A 204 -1.05 15.50 -35.01
C ASP A 204 -2.25 15.92 -35.87
#